data_AF-A0AAU2VJJ7-F1
#
_entry.id   AF-A0AAU2VJJ7-F1
#
_cell.length_a   1.000
_cell.length_b   1.000
_cell.length_c   1.000
_cell.angle_alpha   90.00
_cell.angle_beta   90.00
_cell.angle_gamma   90.00
#
_symmetry.space_group_name_H-M   'P 1'
#
loop_
_entity.id
_entity.type
_entity.pdbx_description
1 polymer ?
#
loop_
_entity_poly.entity_id
_entity_poly.type
_entity_poly.pdbx_seq_one_letter_code
_entity_poly.pdbx_strand_id
1 'polypeptide(L)'
;MVYKENRAQRMRDDLEAAIGHYMVAVAGRLLDEGLPVSSISSYGAYDDPTQDAFGADVEGSVEFTHAFRRKAFGAGRDAGLLWCGVSGWCFFCMPEGAGRTLMESARWMGGGLTPDPGRVAAFLSEVQLDAEFSGSDERPFYRAPHGDPRSLLQRLAVFDADSGSAESSYDSRFECLRIDACQRRVVRALTAEKQEVVEVALRSGELQALLGFLEYVEGAAPQDDAREMARRLCSDLSLRARDGRESLDEHREALTFAEEQR
;
A
#
# COMPACT_ATOMS: atom_id res chain seq x y z
N MET A 1 -32.25 -9.16 -23.34
CA MET A 1 -31.12 -8.22 -23.28
C MET A 1 -30.70 -8.00 -21.82
N VAL A 2 -31.63 -7.59 -20.95
CA VAL A 2 -31.48 -7.42 -19.49
C VAL A 2 -30.75 -8.56 -18.74
N TYR A 3 -31.02 -9.84 -19.04
CA TYR A 3 -30.39 -10.97 -18.34
C TYR A 3 -28.89 -11.15 -18.65
N LYS A 4 -28.44 -10.75 -19.86
CA LYS A 4 -27.03 -10.84 -20.27
C LYS A 4 -26.21 -9.69 -19.68
N GLU A 5 -26.76 -8.48 -19.67
CA GLU A 5 -26.15 -7.30 -19.03
C GLU A 5 -25.95 -7.53 -17.52
N ASN A 6 -26.95 -8.11 -16.84
CA ASN A 6 -26.83 -8.49 -15.42
C ASN A 6 -25.77 -9.57 -15.16
N ARG A 7 -25.39 -10.39 -16.14
CA ARG A 7 -24.34 -11.41 -15.98
C ARG A 7 -22.95 -10.84 -16.24
N ALA A 8 -22.82 -9.98 -17.24
CA ALA A 8 -21.56 -9.31 -17.53
C ALA A 8 -21.17 -8.39 -16.36
N GLN A 9 -22.11 -7.57 -15.87
CA GLN A 9 -21.86 -6.69 -14.73
C GLN A 9 -21.42 -7.47 -13.48
N ARG A 10 -22.16 -8.53 -13.11
CA ARG A 10 -21.75 -9.38 -11.97
C ARG A 10 -20.35 -9.96 -12.13
N MET A 11 -19.97 -10.41 -13.32
CA MET A 11 -18.62 -10.91 -13.56
C MET A 11 -17.55 -9.81 -13.38
N ARG A 12 -17.85 -8.57 -13.79
CA ARG A 12 -16.93 -7.43 -13.56
C ARG A 12 -16.78 -7.16 -12.07
N ASP A 13 -17.89 -7.09 -11.35
CA ASP A 13 -17.90 -6.84 -9.91
C ASP A 13 -17.18 -7.97 -9.14
N ASP A 14 -17.44 -9.24 -9.50
CA ASP A 14 -16.77 -10.41 -8.91
C ASP A 14 -15.25 -10.39 -9.17
N LEU A 15 -14.83 -10.02 -10.38
CA LEU A 15 -13.42 -9.89 -10.73
C LEU A 15 -12.76 -8.74 -9.99
N GLU A 16 -13.39 -7.56 -9.95
CA GLU A 16 -12.88 -6.40 -9.23
C GLU A 16 -12.66 -6.72 -7.75
N ALA A 17 -13.66 -7.34 -7.11
CA ALA A 17 -13.55 -7.78 -5.72
C ALA A 17 -12.41 -8.79 -5.51
N ALA A 18 -12.32 -9.83 -6.35
CA ALA A 18 -11.28 -10.84 -6.23
C ALA A 18 -9.86 -10.28 -6.47
N ILE A 19 -9.72 -9.33 -7.40
CA ILE A 19 -8.47 -8.61 -7.64
C ILE A 19 -8.14 -7.74 -6.43
N GLY A 20 -9.11 -6.99 -5.90
CA GLY A 20 -8.95 -6.19 -4.69
C GLY A 20 -8.43 -7.03 -3.52
N HIS A 21 -9.00 -8.21 -3.28
CA HIS A 21 -8.51 -9.14 -2.25
C HIS A 21 -7.08 -9.65 -2.52
N TYR A 22 -6.73 -9.91 -3.78
CA TYR A 22 -5.35 -10.24 -4.14
C TYR A 22 -4.39 -9.07 -3.89
N MET A 23 -4.78 -7.83 -4.24
CA MET A 23 -3.99 -6.63 -3.95
C MET A 23 -3.81 -6.43 -2.45
N VAL A 24 -4.85 -6.67 -1.64
CA VAL A 24 -4.76 -6.66 -0.17
C VAL A 24 -3.74 -7.68 0.32
N ALA A 25 -3.73 -8.90 -0.20
CA ALA A 25 -2.79 -9.94 0.20
C ALA A 25 -1.34 -9.55 -0.11
N VAL A 26 -1.10 -8.98 -1.30
CA VAL A 26 0.22 -8.46 -1.70
C VAL A 26 0.61 -7.25 -0.84
N ALA A 27 -0.27 -6.28 -0.68
CA ALA A 27 -0.03 -5.10 0.14
C ALA A 27 0.25 -5.46 1.60
N GLY A 28 -0.48 -6.40 2.18
CA GLY A 28 -0.24 -6.92 3.54
C GLY A 28 1.17 -7.48 3.68
N ARG A 29 1.61 -8.30 2.72
CA ARG A 29 2.98 -8.83 2.72
C ARG A 29 4.04 -7.73 2.62
N LEU A 30 3.82 -6.74 1.75
CA LEU A 30 4.73 -5.59 1.62
C LEU A 30 4.80 -4.74 2.91
N LEU A 31 3.65 -4.53 3.55
CA LEU A 31 3.55 -3.82 4.82
C LEU A 31 4.31 -4.54 5.95
N ASP A 32 4.24 -5.87 6.00
CA ASP A 32 4.99 -6.72 6.94
C ASP A 32 6.50 -6.64 6.72
N GLU A 33 6.95 -6.46 5.47
CA GLU A 33 8.35 -6.19 5.13
C GLU A 33 8.77 -4.74 5.40
N GLY A 34 7.87 -3.93 5.97
CA GLY A 34 8.16 -2.55 6.38
C GLY A 34 7.99 -1.52 5.25
N LEU A 35 7.43 -1.90 4.11
CA LEU A 35 7.26 -1.01 2.96
C LEU A 35 5.99 -0.16 3.09
N PRO A 36 6.06 1.16 2.84
CA PRO A 36 4.94 2.07 3.07
C PRO A 36 4.01 2.14 1.86
N VAL A 37 3.16 1.11 1.74
CA VAL A 37 2.04 1.07 0.79
C VAL A 37 1.01 2.15 1.14
N SER A 38 0.60 2.96 0.15
CA SER A 38 -0.35 4.06 0.34
C SER A 38 -1.77 3.68 -0.08
N SER A 39 -1.90 2.94 -1.17
CA SER A 39 -3.15 2.68 -1.87
C SER A 39 -3.06 1.36 -2.62
N ILE A 40 -4.22 0.74 -2.81
CA ILE A 40 -4.43 -0.34 -3.78
C ILE A 40 -5.52 0.09 -4.76
N SER A 41 -5.50 -0.47 -5.96
CA SER A 41 -6.60 -0.32 -6.92
C SER A 41 -6.95 -1.66 -7.55
N SER A 42 -8.19 -1.79 -7.98
CA SER A 42 -8.66 -2.95 -8.74
C SER A 42 -9.59 -2.50 -9.84
N TYR A 43 -9.53 -3.19 -10.97
CA TYR A 43 -10.31 -2.87 -12.15
C TYR A 43 -10.78 -4.17 -12.81
N GLY A 44 -12.08 -4.46 -12.68
CA GLY A 44 -12.67 -5.73 -13.13
C GLY A 44 -13.31 -5.71 -14.52
N ALA A 45 -13.33 -4.56 -15.21
CA ALA A 45 -13.99 -4.41 -16.50
C ALA A 45 -13.17 -5.00 -17.66
N TYR A 46 -13.14 -6.33 -17.72
CA TYR A 46 -12.43 -7.13 -18.73
C TYR A 46 -12.86 -6.87 -20.19
N ASP A 47 -13.93 -6.13 -20.44
CA ASP A 47 -14.52 -5.86 -21.76
C ASP A 47 -14.60 -4.35 -22.07
N ASP A 48 -13.82 -3.51 -21.38
CA ASP A 48 -13.71 -2.08 -21.67
C ASP A 48 -12.81 -1.82 -22.89
N PRO A 49 -13.37 -1.27 -24.00
CA PRO A 49 -12.60 -1.03 -25.22
C PRO A 49 -11.57 0.10 -25.09
N THR A 50 -11.67 0.95 -24.07
CA THR A 50 -10.68 2.02 -23.84
C THR A 50 -9.32 1.46 -23.41
N GLN A 51 -9.29 0.20 -22.94
CA GLN A 51 -8.08 -0.50 -22.53
C GLN A 51 -7.46 -1.32 -23.68
N ASP A 52 -8.07 -1.37 -24.87
CA ASP A 52 -7.64 -2.24 -25.97
C ASP A 52 -6.19 -1.96 -26.40
N ALA A 53 -5.79 -0.68 -26.36
CA ALA A 53 -4.42 -0.24 -26.68
C ALA A 53 -3.36 -0.82 -25.74
N PHE A 54 -3.75 -1.25 -24.54
CA PHE A 54 -2.88 -1.87 -23.53
C PHE A 54 -3.08 -3.39 -23.45
N GLY A 55 -3.96 -3.94 -24.30
CA GLY A 55 -4.38 -5.33 -24.33
C GLY A 55 -5.49 -5.57 -23.32
N ALA A 56 -6.63 -4.91 -23.54
CA ALA A 56 -7.76 -4.79 -22.62
C ALA A 56 -7.97 -6.03 -21.75
N ASP A 57 -7.84 -5.79 -20.46
CA ASP A 57 -8.05 -6.80 -19.46
C ASP A 57 -8.25 -6.15 -18.09
N VAL A 58 -8.44 -7.00 -17.10
CA VAL A 58 -8.50 -6.59 -15.71
C VAL A 58 -7.11 -6.25 -15.15
N GLU A 59 -7.09 -5.31 -14.22
CA GLU A 59 -5.86 -4.77 -13.65
C GLU A 59 -5.99 -4.54 -12.15
N GLY A 60 -4.85 -4.44 -11.48
CA GLY A 60 -4.76 -3.98 -10.10
C GLY A 60 -3.42 -3.34 -9.85
N SER A 61 -3.34 -2.40 -8.92
CA SER A 61 -2.08 -1.75 -8.59
C SER A 61 -1.86 -1.69 -7.08
N VAL A 62 -0.58 -1.61 -6.71
CA VAL A 62 -0.13 -1.28 -5.37
C VAL A 62 0.79 -0.07 -5.48
N GLU A 63 0.42 1.00 -4.79
CA GLU A 63 1.14 2.25 -4.81
C GLU A 63 1.81 2.51 -3.46
N PHE A 64 2.89 3.28 -3.50
CA PHE A 64 3.68 3.62 -2.32
C PHE A 64 3.57 5.10 -1.99
N THR A 65 3.80 5.42 -0.72
CA THR A 65 3.87 6.83 -0.28
C THR A 65 4.88 7.62 -1.11
N HIS A 66 4.54 8.88 -1.41
CA HIS A 66 5.41 9.76 -2.18
C HIS A 66 6.82 9.91 -1.57
N ALA A 67 6.91 9.94 -0.23
CA ALA A 67 8.19 10.00 0.48
C ALA A 67 9.08 8.77 0.17
N PHE A 68 8.49 7.57 0.15
CA PHE A 68 9.22 6.36 -0.21
C PHE A 68 9.63 6.34 -1.67
N ARG A 69 8.71 6.65 -2.60
CA ARG A 69 9.04 6.70 -4.03
C ARG A 69 10.21 7.64 -4.31
N ARG A 70 10.18 8.84 -3.73
CA ARG A 70 11.26 9.82 -3.84
C ARG A 70 12.58 9.30 -3.28
N LYS A 71 12.55 8.64 -2.12
CA LYS A 71 13.75 8.11 -1.45
C LYS A 71 14.37 6.93 -2.21
N ALA A 72 13.53 6.00 -2.67
CA ALA A 72 13.98 4.76 -3.29
C ALA A 72 14.34 4.94 -4.78
N PHE A 73 13.57 5.76 -5.51
CA PHE A 73 13.65 5.83 -6.97
C PHE A 73 14.02 7.21 -7.52
N GLY A 74 14.11 8.23 -6.67
CA GLY A 74 14.47 9.61 -7.04
C GLY A 74 13.28 10.57 -7.10
N ALA A 75 13.55 11.87 -7.01
CA ALA A 75 12.53 12.91 -7.05
C ALA A 75 11.95 13.09 -8.46
N GLY A 76 10.65 13.41 -8.54
CA GLY A 76 9.95 13.65 -9.81
C GLY A 76 9.76 12.38 -10.63
N ARG A 77 9.65 11.23 -9.97
CA ARG A 77 9.38 9.94 -10.60
C ARG A 77 8.16 9.31 -9.95
N ASP A 78 7.28 8.81 -10.79
CA ASP A 78 6.22 7.91 -10.39
C ASP A 78 6.74 6.46 -10.46
N ALA A 79 6.37 5.66 -9.48
CA ALA A 79 6.79 4.28 -9.37
C ALA A 79 5.76 3.47 -8.60
N GLY A 80 5.49 2.25 -9.07
CA GLY A 80 4.49 1.38 -8.47
C GLY A 80 4.57 -0.04 -9.00
N LEU A 81 3.77 -0.91 -8.38
CA LEU A 81 3.54 -2.26 -8.87
C LEU A 81 2.20 -2.29 -9.59
N LEU A 82 2.19 -2.86 -10.79
CA LEU A 82 0.99 -3.09 -11.57
C LEU A 82 0.86 -4.58 -11.84
N TRP A 83 -0.35 -5.07 -11.67
CA TRP A 83 -0.76 -6.41 -12.03
C TRP A 83 -1.72 -6.36 -13.21
N CYS A 84 -1.45 -7.17 -14.22
CA CYS A 84 -2.28 -7.32 -15.42
C CYS A 84 -2.80 -8.76 -15.52
N GLY A 85 -4.10 -8.92 -15.78
CA GLY A 85 -4.77 -10.22 -15.96
C GLY A 85 -4.26 -11.09 -17.12
N VAL A 86 -3.41 -10.53 -18.00
CA VAL A 86 -2.73 -11.22 -19.11
C VAL A 86 -1.32 -11.66 -18.73
N SER A 87 -0.59 -10.79 -18.02
CA SER A 87 0.88 -10.81 -17.96
C SER A 87 1.43 -10.89 -16.53
N GLY A 88 0.57 -10.85 -15.52
CA GLY A 88 0.98 -10.85 -14.13
C GLY A 88 1.59 -9.51 -13.72
N TRP A 89 2.58 -9.57 -12.83
CA TRP A 89 3.17 -8.38 -12.20
C TRP A 89 4.30 -7.75 -13.01
N CYS A 90 4.29 -6.42 -13.04
CA CYS A 90 5.42 -5.59 -13.41
C CYS A 90 5.63 -4.45 -12.40
N PHE A 91 6.85 -3.95 -12.38
CA PHE A 91 7.20 -2.69 -11.77
C PHE A 91 7.32 -1.63 -12.86
N PHE A 92 6.82 -0.42 -12.61
CA PHE A 92 7.07 0.72 -13.49
C PHE A 92 7.79 1.81 -12.71
N CYS A 93 8.68 2.53 -13.39
CA CYS A 93 9.28 3.75 -12.86
C CYS A 93 9.45 4.75 -14.01
N MET A 94 8.74 5.87 -13.94
CA MET A 94 8.74 6.89 -14.99
C MET A 94 8.94 8.27 -14.40
N PRO A 95 9.58 9.21 -15.11
CA PRO A 95 9.52 10.61 -14.74
C PRO A 95 8.05 11.09 -14.71
N GLU A 96 7.69 11.88 -13.72
CA GLU A 96 6.37 12.50 -13.63
C GLU A 96 6.10 13.35 -14.88
N GLY A 97 4.95 13.13 -15.54
CA GLY A 97 4.58 13.86 -16.74
C GLY A 97 5.36 13.47 -18.01
N ALA A 98 6.21 12.44 -17.96
CA ALA A 98 6.74 11.85 -19.18
C ALA A 98 5.58 11.22 -19.96
N GLY A 99 5.28 11.70 -21.16
CA GLY A 99 4.26 11.12 -22.05
C GLY A 99 4.59 9.71 -22.57
N ARG A 100 5.37 8.93 -21.82
CA ARG A 100 5.59 7.50 -22.04
C ARG A 100 4.44 6.72 -21.43
N THR A 101 4.11 5.60 -22.04
CA THR A 101 3.09 4.72 -21.47
C THR A 101 3.69 3.89 -20.33
N LEU A 102 2.88 3.56 -19.31
CA LEU A 102 3.29 2.68 -18.20
C LEU A 102 3.99 1.41 -18.71
N MET A 103 3.46 0.82 -19.79
CA MET A 103 3.95 -0.40 -20.41
C MET A 103 5.35 -0.27 -21.02
N GLU A 104 5.72 0.89 -21.57
CA GLU A 104 7.05 1.13 -22.14
C GLU A 104 8.16 1.18 -21.08
N SER A 105 7.77 1.46 -19.83
CA SER A 105 8.69 1.52 -18.68
C SER A 105 8.63 0.28 -17.78
N ALA A 106 7.76 -0.67 -18.13
CA ALA A 106 7.46 -1.80 -17.28
C ALA A 106 8.61 -2.82 -17.28
N ARG A 107 8.98 -3.24 -16.08
CA ARG A 107 9.87 -4.38 -15.82
C ARG A 107 9.04 -5.53 -15.29
N TRP A 108 8.92 -6.59 -16.07
CA TRP A 108 8.06 -7.74 -15.80
C TRP A 108 8.75 -8.74 -14.88
N MET A 109 8.03 -9.19 -13.84
CA MET A 109 8.58 -10.14 -12.87
C MET A 109 8.74 -11.56 -13.46
N GLY A 110 7.91 -11.96 -14.42
CA GLY A 110 7.99 -13.29 -15.06
C GLY A 110 7.56 -14.46 -14.17
N GLY A 111 6.81 -14.22 -13.09
CA GLY A 111 6.43 -15.24 -12.10
C GLY A 111 5.05 -15.88 -12.26
N GLY A 112 4.38 -15.70 -13.41
CA GLY A 112 3.00 -16.16 -13.65
C GLY A 112 1.95 -15.08 -13.37
N LEU A 113 0.67 -15.45 -13.55
CA LEU A 113 -0.47 -14.53 -13.35
C LEU A 113 -0.68 -14.18 -11.89
N THR A 114 -0.82 -15.18 -11.02
CA THR A 114 -1.17 -14.98 -9.60
C THR A 114 -0.08 -15.61 -8.72
N PRO A 115 1.15 -15.09 -8.77
CA PRO A 115 2.23 -15.55 -7.90
C PRO A 115 1.86 -15.33 -6.43
N ASP A 116 2.49 -16.11 -5.56
CA ASP A 116 2.42 -15.91 -4.12
C ASP A 116 2.82 -14.47 -3.73
N PRO A 117 2.13 -13.81 -2.79
CA PRO A 117 2.47 -12.47 -2.32
C PRO A 117 3.92 -12.27 -1.90
N GLY A 118 4.55 -13.28 -1.28
CA GLY A 118 5.97 -13.24 -0.89
C GLY A 118 6.92 -13.14 -2.08
N ARG A 119 6.55 -13.71 -3.24
CA ARG A 119 7.33 -13.56 -4.48
C ARG A 119 7.26 -12.15 -5.04
N VAL A 120 6.09 -11.50 -4.96
CA VAL A 120 5.93 -10.10 -5.39
C VAL A 120 6.75 -9.16 -4.51
N ALA A 121 6.76 -9.41 -3.20
CA ALA A 121 7.57 -8.65 -2.26
C ALA A 121 9.08 -8.84 -2.47
N ALA A 122 9.53 -10.07 -2.74
CA ALA A 122 10.91 -10.36 -3.11
C ALA A 122 11.33 -9.62 -4.39
N PHE A 123 10.47 -9.61 -5.42
CA PHE A 123 10.72 -8.86 -6.65
C PHE A 123 10.88 -7.36 -6.39
N LEU A 124 10.04 -6.75 -5.55
CA LEU A 124 10.21 -5.35 -5.19
C LEU A 124 11.49 -5.08 -4.38
N SER A 125 11.95 -6.05 -3.58
CA SER A 125 13.24 -5.94 -2.90
C SER A 125 14.40 -5.91 -3.90
N GLU A 126 14.34 -6.69 -4.98
CA GLU A 126 15.31 -6.61 -6.08
C GLU A 126 15.25 -5.25 -6.80
N VAL A 127 14.04 -4.78 -7.11
CA VAL A 127 13.80 -3.46 -7.74
C VAL A 127 14.36 -2.30 -6.91
N GLN A 128 14.30 -2.38 -5.58
CA GLN A 128 14.89 -1.35 -4.71
C GLN A 128 16.43 -1.30 -4.78
N LEU A 129 17.07 -2.38 -5.22
CA LEU A 129 18.52 -2.42 -5.44
C LEU A 129 18.87 -1.92 -6.85
N ASP A 130 18.11 -2.35 -7.85
CA ASP A 130 18.33 -1.95 -9.26
C ASP A 130 17.00 -1.92 -10.04
N ALA A 131 16.35 -0.76 -10.03
CA ALA A 131 15.05 -0.58 -10.67
C ALA A 131 15.09 -0.66 -12.20
N GLU A 132 16.26 -0.42 -12.81
CA GLU A 132 16.41 -0.40 -14.27
C GLU A 132 16.56 -1.80 -14.84
N PHE A 133 17.26 -2.69 -14.12
CA PHE A 133 17.58 -4.03 -14.61
C PHE A 133 16.82 -5.18 -13.92
N SER A 134 16.14 -4.94 -12.80
CA SER A 134 15.31 -5.98 -12.17
C SER A 134 14.16 -6.40 -13.09
N GLY A 135 13.88 -7.70 -13.16
CA GLY A 135 12.87 -8.26 -14.06
C GLY A 135 13.26 -8.23 -15.55
N SER A 136 12.27 -8.41 -16.41
CA SER A 136 12.39 -8.51 -17.86
C SER A 136 11.76 -7.29 -18.55
N ASP A 137 12.37 -6.80 -19.63
CA ASP A 137 11.73 -5.87 -20.57
C ASP A 137 10.71 -6.57 -21.48
N GLU A 138 10.88 -7.88 -21.71
CA GLU A 138 9.91 -8.69 -22.44
C GLU A 138 8.66 -8.97 -21.58
N ARG A 139 7.49 -8.54 -22.09
CA ARG A 139 6.17 -8.81 -21.48
C ARG A 139 5.80 -10.29 -21.65
N PRO A 140 5.60 -11.05 -20.56
CA PRO A 140 5.08 -12.41 -20.65
C PRO A 140 3.58 -12.41 -20.95
N PHE A 141 3.08 -13.47 -21.59
CA PHE A 141 1.65 -13.65 -21.88
C PHE A 141 1.19 -15.02 -21.35
N TYR A 142 0.49 -15.03 -20.23
CA TYR A 142 0.01 -16.25 -19.57
C TYR A 142 -1.46 -16.56 -19.88
N ARG A 143 -2.20 -15.57 -20.38
CA ARG A 143 -3.60 -15.67 -20.82
C ARG A 143 -3.76 -14.86 -22.10
N ALA A 144 -4.77 -15.19 -22.91
CA ALA A 144 -5.19 -14.30 -23.98
C ALA A 144 -5.99 -13.11 -23.38
N PRO A 145 -5.83 -11.88 -23.88
CA PRO A 145 -6.69 -10.75 -23.51
C PRO A 145 -8.17 -11.12 -23.62
N HIS A 146 -9.00 -10.69 -22.67
CA HIS A 146 -10.43 -11.03 -22.55
C HIS A 146 -10.77 -12.53 -22.42
N GLY A 147 -9.77 -13.42 -22.45
CA GLY A 147 -9.98 -14.86 -22.48
C GLY A 147 -10.31 -15.42 -21.10
N ASP A 148 -11.32 -16.27 -21.00
CA ASP A 148 -11.62 -17.08 -19.81
C ASP A 148 -11.69 -16.32 -18.46
N PRO A 149 -12.48 -15.23 -18.33
CA PRO A 149 -12.59 -14.44 -17.09
C PRO A 149 -13.00 -15.29 -15.88
N ARG A 150 -13.79 -16.35 -16.07
CA ARG A 150 -14.14 -17.29 -14.98
C ARG A 150 -12.96 -18.08 -14.45
N SER A 151 -12.03 -18.48 -15.32
CA SER A 151 -10.84 -19.22 -14.87
C SER A 151 -9.94 -18.30 -14.06
N LEU A 152 -9.81 -17.04 -14.46
CA LEU A 152 -9.09 -16.04 -13.68
C LEU A 152 -9.76 -15.81 -12.32
N LEU A 153 -11.08 -15.63 -12.28
CA LEU A 153 -11.83 -15.47 -11.04
C LEU A 153 -11.60 -16.65 -10.08
N GLN A 154 -11.66 -17.90 -10.58
CA GLN A 154 -11.38 -19.10 -9.79
C GLN A 154 -9.96 -19.13 -9.21
N ARG A 155 -8.97 -18.61 -9.95
CA ARG A 155 -7.58 -18.52 -9.45
C ARG A 155 -7.45 -17.47 -8.35
N LEU A 156 -8.14 -16.34 -8.47
CA LEU A 156 -8.09 -15.24 -7.51
C LEU A 156 -8.91 -15.52 -6.25
N ALA A 157 -9.93 -16.37 -6.34
CA ALA A 157 -10.81 -16.72 -5.22
C ALA A 157 -10.07 -17.28 -4.00
N VAL A 158 -8.84 -17.79 -4.15
CA VAL A 158 -8.02 -18.26 -3.02
C VAL A 158 -7.55 -17.14 -2.08
N PHE A 159 -7.61 -15.88 -2.53
CA PHE A 159 -7.23 -14.70 -1.74
C PHE A 159 -8.43 -14.02 -1.09
N ASP A 160 -9.64 -14.45 -1.44
CA ASP A 160 -10.81 -14.09 -0.68
C ASP A 160 -10.64 -14.65 0.73
N ALA A 161 -10.73 -13.78 1.73
CA ALA A 161 -10.53 -14.26 3.09
C ALA A 161 -11.84 -14.90 3.55
N ASP A 162 -11.77 -16.18 3.91
CA ASP A 162 -12.72 -16.87 4.79
C ASP A 162 -12.67 -16.26 6.22
N SER A 163 -12.54 -14.94 6.34
CA SER A 163 -12.75 -14.24 7.59
C SER A 163 -14.22 -14.39 7.91
N GLY A 164 -14.56 -15.22 8.90
CA GLY A 164 -15.92 -15.57 9.33
C GLY A 164 -16.85 -14.41 9.74
N SER A 165 -16.55 -13.17 9.35
CA SER A 165 -17.46 -12.04 9.22
C SER A 165 -17.81 -11.82 7.75
N ALA A 166 -19.05 -12.08 7.37
CA ALA A 166 -19.54 -12.09 6.00
C ALA A 166 -19.48 -10.76 5.20
N GLU A 167 -18.80 -9.71 5.68
CA GLU A 167 -19.02 -8.33 5.15
C GLU A 167 -17.80 -7.37 5.18
N SER A 168 -16.54 -7.80 5.32
CA SER A 168 -15.42 -6.83 5.21
C SER A 168 -14.97 -6.65 3.75
N SER A 169 -15.28 -5.49 3.14
CA SER A 169 -14.73 -5.13 1.82
C SER A 169 -13.21 -5.20 1.82
N TYR A 170 -12.59 -5.47 0.66
CA TYR A 170 -11.14 -5.47 0.53
C TYR A 170 -10.53 -4.11 0.94
N ASP A 171 -11.22 -3.00 0.71
CA ASP A 171 -10.81 -1.66 1.16
C ASP A 171 -10.69 -1.57 2.69
N SER A 172 -11.70 -2.07 3.40
CA SER A 172 -11.70 -2.06 4.87
C SER A 172 -10.55 -2.91 5.42
N ARG A 173 -10.29 -4.06 4.80
CA ARG A 173 -9.16 -4.93 5.16
C ARG A 173 -7.81 -4.25 4.89
N PHE A 174 -7.66 -3.58 3.74
CA PHE A 174 -6.44 -2.84 3.41
C PHE A 174 -6.18 -1.73 4.42
N GLU A 175 -7.20 -0.95 4.76
CA GLU A 175 -7.08 0.14 5.72
C GLU A 175 -6.62 -0.36 7.09
N CYS A 176 -7.23 -1.44 7.62
CA CYS A 176 -6.77 -2.07 8.86
C CYS A 176 -5.29 -2.49 8.79
N LEU A 177 -4.88 -3.19 7.73
CA LEU A 177 -3.48 -3.62 7.57
C LEU A 177 -2.52 -2.42 7.53
N ARG A 178 -2.92 -1.35 6.84
CA ARG A 178 -2.11 -0.13 6.72
C ARG A 178 -1.92 0.57 8.07
N ILE A 179 -2.97 0.62 8.88
CA ILE A 179 -2.93 1.21 10.23
C ILE A 179 -2.13 0.33 11.17
N ASP A 180 -2.35 -0.99 11.17
CA ASP A 180 -1.56 -1.93 11.97
C ASP A 180 -0.07 -1.81 11.66
N ALA A 181 0.29 -1.74 10.39
CA ALA A 181 1.67 -1.58 9.96
C ALA A 181 2.25 -0.21 10.37
N CYS A 182 1.44 0.85 10.33
CA CYS A 182 1.83 2.17 10.84
C CYS A 182 2.09 2.11 12.35
N GLN A 183 1.18 1.53 13.12
CA GLN A 183 1.31 1.36 14.56
C GLN A 183 2.56 0.54 14.91
N ARG A 184 2.80 -0.60 14.25
CA ARG A 184 4.03 -1.40 14.43
C ARG A 184 5.29 -0.57 14.19
N ARG A 185 5.31 0.30 13.17
CA ARG A 185 6.46 1.18 12.89
C ARG A 185 6.65 2.23 13.98
N VAL A 186 5.57 2.85 14.44
CA VAL A 186 5.62 3.85 15.53
C VAL A 186 6.10 3.20 16.82
N VAL A 187 5.52 2.07 17.22
CA VAL A 187 5.94 1.29 18.40
C VAL A 187 7.41 0.93 18.30
N ARG A 188 7.86 0.39 17.16
CA ARG A 188 9.28 0.05 16.94
C ARG A 188 10.21 1.26 17.02
N ALA A 189 9.79 2.42 16.51
CA ALA A 189 10.58 3.64 16.58
C ALA A 189 10.68 4.17 18.02
N LEU A 190 9.55 4.17 18.74
CA LEU A 190 9.48 4.58 20.14
C LEU A 190 10.20 3.59 21.07
N THR A 191 10.28 2.31 20.75
CA THR A 191 10.93 1.31 21.62
C THR A 191 12.33 0.89 21.15
N ALA A 192 12.93 1.68 20.26
CA ALA A 192 14.28 1.40 19.74
C ALA A 192 15.32 1.40 20.88
N GLU A 193 16.21 0.41 20.91
CA GLU A 193 17.19 0.20 22.01
C GLU A 193 18.13 1.39 22.24
N LYS A 194 18.38 2.18 21.19
CA LYS A 194 19.20 3.39 21.26
C LYS A 194 18.37 4.58 20.86
N GLN A 195 17.97 5.35 21.87
CA GLN A 195 17.29 6.62 21.68
C GLN A 195 18.24 7.77 22.02
N GLU A 196 18.60 8.53 21.00
CA GLU A 196 19.33 9.78 21.19
C GLU A 196 18.31 10.92 21.27
N VAL A 197 18.53 11.84 22.22
CA VAL A 197 17.75 13.08 22.30
C VAL A 197 18.20 14.00 21.17
N VAL A 198 17.31 14.28 20.23
CA VAL A 198 17.56 15.19 19.11
C VAL A 198 16.90 16.54 19.39
N GLU A 199 17.68 17.62 19.30
CA GLU A 199 17.14 18.98 19.33
C GLU A 199 16.72 19.41 17.92
N VAL A 200 15.43 19.66 17.74
CA VAL A 200 14.85 20.14 16.48
C VAL A 200 14.26 21.52 16.71
N ALA A 201 14.83 22.54 16.06
CA ALA A 201 14.28 23.88 16.10
C ALA A 201 13.02 23.95 15.22
N LEU A 202 11.87 24.23 15.83
CA LEU A 202 10.59 24.45 15.14
C LEU A 202 10.12 25.87 15.38
N ARG A 203 9.53 26.49 14.36
CA ARG A 203 8.71 27.68 14.54
C ARG A 203 7.45 27.29 15.30
N SER A 204 6.87 28.22 16.07
CA SER A 204 5.62 27.97 16.79
C SER A 204 4.51 27.46 15.87
N GLY A 205 4.37 28.05 14.68
CA GLY A 205 3.40 27.58 13.68
C GLY A 205 3.65 26.17 13.15
N GLU A 206 4.91 25.74 13.05
CA GLU A 206 5.27 24.38 12.59
C GLU A 206 4.90 23.34 13.65
N LEU A 207 5.18 23.63 14.92
CA LEU A 207 4.75 22.77 16.03
C LEU A 207 3.22 22.68 16.11
N GLN A 208 2.52 23.82 16.04
CA GLN A 208 1.05 23.83 16.07
C GLN A 208 0.44 23.05 14.91
N ALA A 209 1.03 23.13 13.71
CA ALA A 209 0.61 22.32 12.58
C ALA A 209 0.82 20.81 12.84
N LEU A 210 1.96 20.41 13.41
CA LEU A 210 2.24 19.01 13.76
C LEU A 210 1.23 18.48 14.79
N LEU A 211 0.93 19.25 15.84
CA LEU A 211 -0.06 18.87 16.85
C LEU A 211 -1.45 18.72 16.22
N GLY A 212 -1.86 19.65 15.35
CA GLY A 212 -3.13 19.55 14.61
C GLY A 212 -3.20 18.33 13.69
N PHE A 213 -2.08 17.89 13.09
CA PHE A 213 -2.04 16.64 12.33
C PHE A 213 -2.20 15.40 13.24
N LEU A 214 -1.61 15.41 14.44
CA LEU A 214 -1.79 14.32 15.40
C LEU A 214 -3.22 14.24 15.92
N GLU A 215 -3.86 15.38 16.20
CA GLU A 215 -5.29 15.46 16.56
C GLU A 215 -6.19 14.94 15.42
N TYR A 216 -5.86 15.26 14.17
CA TYR A 216 -6.57 14.72 13.01
C TYR A 216 -6.46 13.19 12.95
N VAL A 217 -5.25 12.64 13.16
CA VAL A 217 -5.04 11.18 13.18
C VAL A 217 -5.79 10.54 14.34
N GLU A 218 -5.80 11.15 15.52
CA GLU A 218 -6.59 10.70 16.67
C GLU A 218 -8.09 10.61 16.32
N GLY A 219 -8.64 11.62 15.62
CA GLY A 219 -10.04 11.61 15.22
C GLY A 219 -10.37 10.66 14.07
N ALA A 220 -9.41 10.39 13.17
CA ALA A 220 -9.63 9.63 11.95
C ALA A 220 -9.26 8.14 12.05
N ALA A 221 -8.38 7.75 12.99
CA ALA A 221 -7.96 6.37 13.12
C ALA A 221 -9.16 5.48 13.50
N PRO A 222 -9.39 4.34 12.84
CA PRO A 222 -10.47 3.42 13.18
C PRO A 222 -10.15 2.52 14.38
N GLN A 223 -8.86 2.35 14.73
CA GLN A 223 -8.40 1.50 15.82
C GLN A 223 -8.02 2.31 17.07
N ASP A 224 -8.44 1.84 18.25
CA ASP A 224 -8.26 2.57 19.51
C ASP A 224 -6.78 2.75 19.89
N ASP A 225 -5.92 1.77 19.64
CA ASP A 225 -4.49 1.90 19.95
C ASP A 225 -3.80 2.99 19.12
N ALA A 226 -4.17 3.13 17.84
CA ALA A 226 -3.63 4.17 16.98
C ALA A 226 -4.11 5.57 17.43
N ARG A 227 -5.36 5.68 17.90
CA ARG A 227 -5.87 6.92 18.51
C ARG A 227 -5.11 7.28 19.77
N GLU A 228 -4.95 6.31 20.66
CA GLU A 228 -4.29 6.51 21.95
C GLU A 228 -2.81 6.86 21.78
N MET A 229 -2.13 6.22 20.81
CA MET A 229 -0.77 6.56 20.44
C MET A 229 -0.65 8.01 19.95
N ALA A 230 -1.54 8.44 19.04
CA ALA A 230 -1.56 9.81 18.52
C ALA A 230 -1.81 10.84 19.63
N ARG A 231 -2.79 10.56 20.50
CA ARG A 231 -3.17 11.39 21.65
C ARG A 231 -2.00 11.57 22.63
N ARG A 232 -1.35 10.47 23.03
CA ARG A 232 -0.21 10.51 23.97
C ARG A 232 1.00 11.22 23.36
N LEU A 233 1.29 10.99 22.08
CA LEU A 233 2.39 11.67 21.39
C LEU A 233 2.12 13.18 21.26
N CYS A 234 0.87 13.57 20.99
CA CYS A 234 0.44 14.96 20.98
C CYS A 234 0.63 15.63 22.36
N SER A 235 0.24 14.94 23.43
CA SER A 235 0.42 15.39 24.82
C SER A 235 1.90 15.59 25.15
N ASP A 236 2.74 14.56 24.91
CA ASP A 236 4.18 14.60 25.19
C ASP A 236 4.85 15.78 24.49
N LEU A 237 4.58 15.98 23.19
CA LEU A 237 5.15 17.08 22.41
C LEU A 237 4.68 18.45 22.89
N SER A 238 3.40 18.58 23.26
CA SER A 238 2.82 19.83 23.76
C SER A 238 3.42 20.24 25.11
N LEU A 239 3.57 19.28 26.03
CA LEU A 239 4.13 19.53 27.35
C LEU A 239 5.62 19.84 27.28
N ARG A 240 6.40 19.10 26.48
CA ARG A 240 7.83 19.38 26.26
C ARG A 240 8.06 20.76 25.62
N ALA A 241 7.16 21.21 24.75
CA ALA A 241 7.25 22.55 24.16
C ALA A 241 7.03 23.68 25.17
N ARG A 242 6.24 23.43 26.24
CA ARG A 242 6.00 24.37 27.33
C ARG A 242 7.12 24.34 28.38
N ASP A 243 7.52 23.14 28.77
CA ASP A 243 8.37 22.91 29.96
C ASP A 243 9.86 22.77 29.60
N GLY A 244 10.19 22.67 28.30
CA GLY A 244 11.55 22.61 27.81
C GLY A 244 12.21 21.23 27.98
N ARG A 245 13.48 21.14 27.59
CA ARG A 245 14.22 19.88 27.45
C ARG A 245 14.29 19.04 28.74
N GLU A 246 14.35 19.69 29.89
CA GLU A 246 14.50 19.01 31.19
C GLU A 246 13.29 18.12 31.53
N SER A 247 12.14 18.39 30.93
CA SER A 247 10.89 17.64 31.12
C SER A 247 10.75 16.38 30.25
N LEU A 248 11.79 16.02 29.47
CA LEU A 248 11.70 14.92 28.50
C LEU A 248 11.39 13.56 29.14
N ASP A 249 12.01 13.27 30.29
CA ASP A 249 11.78 12.01 31.03
C ASP A 249 10.43 12.01 31.77
N GLU A 250 9.86 13.18 32.05
CA GLU A 250 8.56 13.35 32.70
C GLU A 250 7.43 13.14 31.69
N HIS A 251 7.56 13.74 30.50
CA HIS A 251 6.54 13.73 29.45
C HIS A 251 6.85 12.66 28.40
N ARG A 252 6.65 11.38 28.73
CA ARG A 252 6.96 10.23 27.87
C ARG A 252 5.84 9.18 27.81
N GLU A 253 4.59 9.60 27.92
CA GLU A 253 3.44 8.69 27.95
C GLU A 253 3.34 7.82 26.69
N ALA A 254 3.69 8.37 25.52
CA ALA A 254 3.67 7.63 24.26
C ALA A 254 4.73 6.52 24.24
N LEU A 255 5.89 6.77 24.83
CA LEU A 255 6.94 5.76 24.99
C LEU A 255 6.45 4.64 25.91
N THR A 256 5.95 4.98 27.10
CA THR A 256 5.42 3.99 28.05
C THR A 256 4.33 3.14 27.42
N PHE A 257 3.39 3.75 26.69
CA PHE A 257 2.36 3.02 25.96
C PHE A 257 2.94 2.07 24.91
N ALA A 258 3.94 2.53 24.15
CA ALA A 258 4.59 1.69 23.15
C ALA A 258 5.33 0.50 23.78
N GLU A 259 5.91 0.66 24.97
CA GLU A 259 6.54 -0.44 25.71
C GLU A 259 5.53 -1.49 26.19
N GLU A 260 4.31 -1.07 26.56
CA GLU A 260 3.20 -1.97 26.94
C GLU A 260 2.68 -2.80 25.76
N GLN A 261 2.89 -2.33 24.53
CA GLN A 261 2.41 -2.93 23.28
C GLN A 261 3.45 -3.84 22.59
N ARG A 262 4.63 -4.01 23.19
CA ARG A 262 5.75 -4.79 22.65
C ARG A 262 5.57 -6.30 22.83
#